data_AF-A0A975Y483-F1
#
_entry.id   AF-A0A975Y483-F1
#
_cell.length_a   1.000
_cell.length_b   1.000
_cell.length_c   1.000
_cell.angle_alpha   90.00
_cell.angle_beta   90.00
_cell.angle_gamma   90.00
#
_symmetry.space_group_name_H-M   'P 1'
#
loop_
_entity.id
_entity.type
_entity.pdbx_description
1 polymer ?
#
loop_
_entity_poly.entity_id
_entity_poly.type
_entity_poly.pdbx_seq_one_letter_code
_entity_poly.pdbx_strand_id
1 'polypeptide(L)'
;MADKLPPELLPEAVAATREIEDGEFRASILGSLAVQLPELLPEALAAAREIGYDAFHFDALSNLANKFPEVLPEALAAAREIQSEYCRFDNLRGLVDKLPPELLPEALAAARETEDEEYRAYLLRSLADKFPELLPEAVAAAREIQDEKYRVDALSSLADKFPELLPEAVAAAREIQDEKYRADVLSDLADKSPELLPEAVAAARKIQDEEYRADVLSDLADKLPELLPEAVAAAREIQDEKHRVQVLSSLVDKLLQIQKTQLFCLWGKTLHILSVYTRPGLLSDINILTPIIDTLGGEQALRDTASAIQDVSRWWR
;
A
#
# COMPACT_ATOMS: atom_id res chain seq x y z
N MET A 1 -2.43 -2.92 -35.79
CA MET A 1 -2.47 -3.58 -37.12
C MET A 1 -2.47 -2.55 -38.25
N ALA A 2 -3.25 -1.47 -38.16
CA ALA A 2 -3.26 -0.40 -39.17
C ALA A 2 -1.92 0.35 -39.32
N ASP A 3 -1.15 0.45 -38.23
CA ASP A 3 0.20 1.01 -38.15
C ASP A 3 1.28 0.21 -38.91
N LYS A 4 0.97 -1.01 -39.34
CA LYS A 4 1.89 -1.92 -40.06
C LYS A 4 1.39 -2.32 -41.44
N LEU A 5 0.37 -1.63 -41.96
CA LEU A 5 -0.16 -1.89 -43.29
C LEU A 5 0.85 -1.50 -44.38
N PRO A 6 0.98 -2.30 -45.46
CA PRO A 6 1.75 -1.91 -46.64
C PRO A 6 1.23 -0.59 -47.24
N PRO A 7 2.11 0.28 -47.78
CA PRO A 7 1.72 1.57 -48.35
C PRO A 7 0.62 1.48 -49.41
N GLU A 8 0.54 0.37 -50.14
CA GLU A 8 -0.42 0.14 -51.22
C GLU A 8 -1.86 0.00 -50.70
N LEU A 9 -2.04 -0.41 -49.44
CA LEU A 9 -3.36 -0.62 -48.83
C LEU A 9 -3.84 0.57 -47.99
N LEU A 10 -3.00 1.60 -47.80
CA LEU A 10 -3.34 2.77 -47.00
C LEU A 10 -4.58 3.52 -47.53
N PRO A 11 -4.74 3.78 -48.85
CA PRO A 11 -5.92 4.49 -49.35
C PRO A 11 -7.23 3.75 -49.10
N GLU A 12 -7.22 2.42 -49.25
CA GLU A 12 -8.39 1.57 -49.00
C GLU A 12 -8.73 1.52 -47.51
N ALA A 13 -7.71 1.40 -46.65
CA ALA A 13 -7.89 1.45 -45.20
C ALA A 13 -8.47 2.79 -44.72
N VAL A 14 -8.00 3.92 -45.27
CA VAL A 14 -8.56 5.25 -44.97
C VAL A 14 -10.03 5.34 -45.41
N ALA A 15 -10.36 4.88 -46.62
CA ALA A 15 -11.74 4.89 -47.10
C ALA A 15 -12.68 4.05 -46.21
N ALA A 16 -12.28 2.82 -45.87
CA ALA A 16 -13.05 1.95 -44.99
C ALA A 16 -13.20 2.55 -43.58
N THR A 17 -12.18 3.24 -43.07
CA THR A 17 -12.23 3.88 -41.75
C THR A 17 -13.23 5.02 -41.71
N ARG A 18 -13.37 5.80 -42.79
CA ARG A 18 -14.32 6.90 -42.89
C ARG A 18 -15.78 6.45 -42.87
N GLU A 19 -16.06 5.20 -43.25
CA GLU A 19 -17.40 4.61 -43.23
C GLU A 19 -17.80 4.10 -41.83
N ILE A 20 -16.88 4.08 -40.86
CA ILE A 20 -17.18 3.65 -39.49
C ILE A 20 -18.06 4.71 -38.81
N GLU A 21 -19.25 4.29 -38.37
CA GLU A 21 -20.18 5.15 -37.62
C GLU A 21 -19.75 5.36 -36.16
N ASP A 22 -19.08 4.38 -35.57
CA ASP A 22 -18.57 4.46 -34.21
C ASP A 22 -17.37 5.40 -34.12
N GLY A 23 -17.56 6.53 -33.44
CA GLY A 23 -16.56 7.58 -33.33
C GLY A 23 -15.27 7.16 -32.62
N GLU A 24 -15.36 6.26 -31.64
CA GLU A 24 -14.20 5.77 -30.88
C GLU A 24 -13.32 4.89 -31.78
N PHE A 25 -13.91 3.90 -32.45
CA PHE A 25 -13.18 3.04 -33.38
C PHE A 25 -12.61 3.85 -34.54
N ARG A 26 -13.38 4.80 -35.08
CA ARG A 26 -12.92 5.68 -36.16
C ARG A 26 -11.72 6.51 -35.73
N ALA A 27 -11.78 7.18 -34.57
CA ALA A 27 -10.66 7.99 -34.05
C ALA A 27 -9.41 7.13 -33.80
N SER A 28 -9.57 5.93 -33.22
CA SER A 28 -8.48 5.02 -32.93
C SER A 28 -7.77 4.50 -34.20
N ILE A 29 -8.54 4.12 -35.22
CA ILE A 29 -7.99 3.62 -36.49
C ILE A 29 -7.34 4.76 -37.27
N LEU A 30 -7.98 5.93 -37.38
CA LEU A 30 -7.38 7.12 -38.00
C LEU A 30 -6.08 7.51 -37.29
N GLY A 31 -6.06 7.49 -35.96
CA GLY A 31 -4.86 7.75 -35.17
C GLY A 31 -3.74 6.73 -35.37
N SER A 32 -4.08 5.48 -35.73
CA SER A 32 -3.09 4.45 -36.07
C SER A 32 -2.55 4.61 -37.49
N LEU A 33 -3.40 5.02 -38.44
CA LEU A 33 -2.99 5.34 -39.81
C LEU A 33 -2.15 6.63 -39.87
N ALA A 34 -2.44 7.60 -39.00
CA ALA A 34 -1.72 8.87 -38.92
C ALA A 34 -0.22 8.69 -38.64
N VAL A 35 0.20 7.57 -38.05
CA VAL A 35 1.63 7.26 -37.82
C VAL A 35 2.38 7.13 -39.15
N GLN A 36 1.71 6.62 -40.18
CA GLN A 36 2.26 6.48 -41.54
C GLN A 36 1.88 7.66 -42.45
N LEU A 37 0.72 8.29 -42.19
CA LEU A 37 0.16 9.41 -42.96
C LEU A 37 -0.19 10.58 -42.02
N PRO A 38 0.78 11.40 -41.59
CA PRO A 38 0.58 12.46 -40.60
C PRO A 38 -0.54 13.47 -40.96
N GLU A 39 -0.85 13.63 -42.25
CA GLU A 39 -1.97 14.43 -42.75
C GLU A 39 -3.36 13.99 -42.25
N LEU A 40 -3.48 12.77 -41.72
CA LEU A 40 -4.72 12.25 -41.13
C LEU A 40 -4.92 12.66 -39.67
N LEU A 41 -3.91 13.23 -39.00
CA LEU A 41 -4.02 13.64 -37.60
C LEU A 41 -5.18 14.63 -37.36
N PRO A 42 -5.39 15.68 -38.18
CA PRO A 42 -6.55 16.57 -38.00
C PRO A 42 -7.90 15.84 -38.11
N GLU A 43 -7.98 14.83 -38.99
CA GLU A 43 -9.19 14.02 -39.16
C GLU A 43 -9.42 13.09 -37.96
N ALA A 44 -8.34 12.48 -37.43
CA ALA A 44 -8.40 11.68 -36.21
C ALA A 44 -8.85 12.51 -35.00
N LEU A 45 -8.34 13.74 -34.86
CA LEU A 45 -8.75 14.68 -33.81
C LEU A 45 -10.21 15.10 -33.97
N ALA A 46 -10.66 15.38 -35.19
CA ALA A 46 -12.07 15.68 -35.44
C ALA A 46 -12.98 14.52 -35.01
N ALA A 47 -12.62 13.28 -35.36
CA ALA A 47 -13.34 12.10 -34.93
C ALA A 47 -13.35 11.94 -33.40
N ALA A 48 -12.23 12.19 -32.72
CA ALA A 48 -12.15 12.15 -31.26
C ALA A 48 -13.05 13.20 -30.59
N ARG A 49 -13.11 14.42 -31.14
CA ARG A 49 -13.95 15.54 -30.64
C ARG A 49 -15.45 15.31 -30.81
N GLU A 50 -15.86 14.46 -31.74
CA GLU A 50 -17.27 14.10 -31.94
C GLU A 50 -17.78 13.10 -30.89
N ILE A 51 -16.89 12.48 -30.11
CA ILE A 51 -17.27 11.52 -29.07
C ILE A 51 -17.97 12.27 -27.92
N GLY A 52 -19.25 11.97 -27.72
CA GLY A 52 -20.08 12.67 -26.72
C GLY A 52 -19.90 12.21 -25.27
N TYR A 53 -19.26 11.06 -25.04
CA TYR A 53 -18.97 10.57 -23.70
C TYR A 53 -17.56 11.00 -23.28
N ASP A 54 -17.47 11.75 -22.17
CA ASP A 54 -16.24 12.44 -21.73
C ASP A 54 -15.05 11.49 -21.53
N ALA A 55 -15.27 10.32 -20.93
CA ALA A 55 -14.21 9.33 -20.74
C ALA A 55 -13.70 8.75 -22.07
N PHE A 56 -14.59 8.40 -23.00
CA PHE A 56 -14.18 7.89 -24.32
C PHE A 56 -13.55 8.97 -25.20
N HIS A 57 -13.99 10.22 -25.05
CA HIS A 57 -13.35 11.38 -25.66
C HIS A 57 -11.91 11.53 -25.17
N PHE A 58 -11.70 11.48 -23.84
CA PHE A 58 -10.36 11.47 -23.26
C PHE A 58 -9.53 10.28 -23.75
N ASP A 59 -10.07 9.06 -23.74
CA ASP A 59 -9.34 7.86 -24.16
C ASP A 59 -8.86 7.97 -25.60
N ALA A 60 -9.71 8.48 -26.50
CA ALA A 60 -9.32 8.73 -27.88
C ALA A 60 -8.18 9.74 -27.98
N LEU A 61 -8.25 10.87 -27.27
CA LEU A 61 -7.21 11.89 -27.26
C LEU A 61 -5.91 11.41 -26.58
N SER A 62 -6.00 10.66 -25.48
CA SER A 62 -4.86 10.07 -24.77
C SER A 62 -4.13 9.05 -25.66
N ASN A 63 -4.90 8.24 -26.40
CA ASN A 63 -4.34 7.30 -27.38
C ASN A 63 -3.65 8.00 -28.56
N LEU A 64 -4.20 9.12 -29.03
CA LEU A 64 -3.54 9.97 -30.02
C LEU A 64 -2.27 10.60 -29.45
N ALA A 65 -2.32 11.13 -28.23
CA ALA A 65 -1.19 11.76 -27.53
C ALA A 65 -0.01 10.79 -27.30
N ASN A 66 -0.27 9.50 -27.16
CA ASN A 66 0.78 8.47 -27.09
C ASN A 66 1.64 8.40 -28.35
N LYS A 67 1.08 8.76 -29.51
CA LYS A 67 1.74 8.73 -30.82
C LYS A 67 2.18 10.12 -31.27
N PHE A 68 1.44 11.15 -30.87
CA PHE A 68 1.57 12.54 -31.27
C PHE A 68 1.59 13.44 -30.03
N PRO A 69 2.76 13.71 -29.43
CA PRO A 69 2.88 14.52 -28.22
C PRO A 69 2.22 15.91 -28.31
N GLU A 70 2.08 16.46 -29.52
CA GLU A 70 1.37 17.72 -29.79
C GLU A 70 -0.13 17.69 -29.40
N VAL A 71 -0.72 16.51 -29.18
CA VAL A 71 -2.12 16.32 -28.75
C VAL A 71 -2.26 16.35 -27.22
N LEU A 72 -1.16 16.23 -26.45
CA LEU A 72 -1.19 16.23 -24.99
C LEU A 72 -1.94 17.42 -24.36
N PRO A 73 -1.84 18.68 -24.86
CA PRO A 73 -2.60 19.79 -24.30
C PRO A 73 -4.11 19.57 -24.39
N GLU A 74 -4.58 18.99 -25.49
CA GLU A 74 -6.00 18.70 -25.70
C GLU A 74 -6.46 17.51 -24.85
N ALA A 75 -5.64 16.46 -24.74
CA ALA A 75 -5.92 15.34 -23.84
C ALA A 75 -5.99 15.78 -22.37
N LEU A 76 -5.12 16.71 -21.95
CA LEU A 76 -5.13 17.28 -20.60
C LEU A 76 -6.39 18.11 -20.34
N ALA A 77 -6.82 18.93 -21.33
CA ALA A 77 -8.06 19.68 -21.24
C ALA A 77 -9.28 18.74 -21.13
N ALA A 78 -9.34 17.70 -21.97
CA ALA A 78 -10.40 16.70 -21.92
C ALA A 78 -10.45 15.97 -20.58
N ALA A 79 -9.29 15.57 -20.03
CA ALA A 79 -9.22 14.94 -18.70
C ALA A 79 -9.82 15.84 -17.61
N ARG A 80 -9.50 17.14 -17.65
CA ARG A 80 -9.98 18.14 -16.68
C ARG A 80 -11.49 18.36 -16.76
N GLU A 81 -12.09 18.20 -17.94
CA GLU A 81 -13.53 18.38 -18.17
C GLU A 81 -14.39 17.17 -17.75
N ILE A 82 -13.77 16.02 -17.44
CA ILE A 82 -14.48 14.82 -16.98
C ILE A 82 -15.28 15.13 -15.72
N GLN A 83 -16.56 14.73 -15.74
CA GLN A 83 -17.51 15.06 -14.67
C GLN A 83 -17.31 14.20 -13.42
N SER A 84 -17.00 12.91 -13.60
CA SER A 84 -16.67 12.01 -12.50
C SER A 84 -15.31 12.39 -11.92
N GLU A 85 -15.27 12.83 -10.67
CA GLU A 85 -14.03 13.26 -10.02
C GLU A 85 -12.99 12.15 -9.96
N TYR A 86 -13.40 10.92 -9.65
CA TYR A 86 -12.51 9.77 -9.67
C TYR A 86 -11.92 9.54 -11.07
N CYS A 87 -12.76 9.57 -12.12
CA CYS A 87 -12.28 9.39 -13.49
C CYS A 87 -11.37 10.55 -13.92
N ARG A 88 -11.70 11.79 -13.55
CA ARG A 88 -10.85 12.96 -13.80
C ARG A 88 -9.48 12.79 -13.14
N PHE A 89 -9.45 12.43 -11.86
CA PHE A 89 -8.21 12.14 -11.13
C PHE A 89 -7.37 11.05 -11.81
N ASP A 90 -7.97 9.89 -12.10
CA ASP A 90 -7.26 8.75 -12.65
C ASP A 90 -6.67 9.07 -14.04
N ASN A 91 -7.44 9.76 -14.89
CA ASN A 91 -6.99 10.16 -16.22
C ASN A 91 -5.91 11.26 -16.18
N LEU A 92 -6.05 12.27 -15.31
CA LEU A 92 -5.01 13.28 -15.09
C LEU A 92 -3.71 12.64 -14.61
N ARG A 93 -3.79 11.71 -13.65
CA ARG A 93 -2.65 10.92 -13.16
C ARG A 93 -2.00 10.12 -14.28
N GLY A 94 -2.80 9.47 -15.13
CA GLY A 94 -2.31 8.69 -16.28
C GLY A 94 -1.58 9.51 -17.35
N LEU A 95 -1.75 10.83 -17.38
CA LEU A 95 -1.00 11.72 -18.27
C LEU A 95 0.35 12.17 -17.71
N VAL A 96 0.57 12.11 -16.39
CA VAL A 96 1.73 12.74 -15.73
C VAL A 96 3.06 12.32 -16.34
N ASP A 97 3.27 11.02 -16.54
CA ASP A 97 4.51 10.47 -17.10
C ASP A 97 4.81 10.97 -18.52
N LYS A 98 3.82 11.49 -19.24
CA LYS A 98 3.94 12.01 -20.61
C LYS A 98 4.02 13.53 -20.69
N LEU A 99 3.67 14.26 -19.61
CA LEU A 99 3.67 15.72 -19.60
C LEU A 99 5.06 16.32 -19.90
N PRO A 100 5.21 17.16 -20.94
CA PRO A 100 6.41 17.96 -21.10
C PRO A 100 6.37 19.16 -20.13
N PRO A 101 7.52 19.76 -19.77
CA PRO A 101 7.59 20.88 -18.81
C PRO A 101 6.69 22.08 -19.15
N GLU A 102 6.41 22.29 -20.43
CA GLU A 102 5.58 23.39 -20.93
C GLU A 102 4.11 23.27 -20.49
N LEU A 103 3.62 22.06 -20.17
CA LEU A 103 2.25 21.80 -19.71
C LEU A 103 2.13 21.67 -18.19
N LEU A 104 3.22 21.93 -17.46
CA LEU A 104 3.23 21.89 -16.01
C LEU A 104 2.23 22.88 -15.38
N PRO A 105 2.10 24.14 -15.86
CA PRO A 105 1.15 25.09 -15.28
C PRO A 105 -0.31 24.59 -15.35
N GLU A 106 -0.70 24.00 -16.48
CA GLU A 106 -2.04 23.47 -16.72
C GLU A 106 -2.31 22.23 -15.88
N ALA A 107 -1.34 21.32 -15.78
CA ALA A 107 -1.47 20.12 -14.95
C ALA A 107 -1.54 20.47 -13.46
N LEU A 108 -0.75 21.43 -13.02
CA LEU A 108 -0.79 21.94 -11.65
C LEU A 108 -2.12 22.65 -11.34
N ALA A 109 -2.68 23.41 -12.30
CA ALA A 109 -4.00 24.01 -12.15
C ALA A 109 -5.09 22.94 -12.01
N ALA A 110 -5.07 21.90 -12.84
CA ALA A 110 -6.01 20.79 -12.75
C ALA A 110 -5.91 20.05 -11.41
N ALA A 111 -4.68 19.85 -10.89
CA ALA A 111 -4.48 19.26 -9.57
C ALA A 111 -5.07 20.14 -8.45
N ARG A 112 -4.84 21.46 -8.50
CA ARG A 112 -5.38 22.41 -7.51
C ARG A 112 -6.90 22.50 -7.50
N GLU A 113 -7.53 22.28 -8.65
CA GLU A 113 -8.99 22.28 -8.82
C GLU A 113 -9.65 20.97 -8.40
N THR A 114 -8.88 19.94 -8.06
CA THR A 114 -9.43 18.71 -7.49
C THR A 114 -9.97 19.00 -6.09
N GLU A 115 -11.25 18.67 -5.85
CA GLU A 115 -11.95 19.02 -4.61
C GLU A 115 -11.62 18.02 -3.51
N ASP A 116 -11.57 16.74 -3.85
CA ASP A 116 -11.14 15.68 -2.95
C ASP A 116 -9.66 15.86 -2.57
N GLU A 117 -9.42 16.02 -1.26
CA GLU A 117 -8.10 16.31 -0.68
C GLU A 117 -7.11 15.17 -0.92
N GLU A 118 -7.58 13.93 -0.90
CA GLU A 118 -6.77 12.73 -1.13
C GLU A 118 -6.32 12.70 -2.59
N TYR A 119 -7.25 12.79 -3.54
CA TYR A 119 -6.93 12.81 -4.97
C TYR A 119 -6.01 13.97 -5.35
N ARG A 120 -6.26 15.16 -4.77
CA ARG A 120 -5.40 16.33 -4.96
C ARG A 120 -3.97 16.06 -4.49
N ALA A 121 -3.78 15.50 -3.30
CA ALA A 121 -2.46 15.17 -2.77
C ALA A 121 -1.75 14.09 -3.60
N TYR A 122 -2.47 13.05 -4.03
CA TYR A 122 -1.92 12.01 -4.90
C TYR A 122 -1.50 12.54 -6.27
N LEU A 123 -2.29 13.43 -6.87
CA LEU A 123 -1.95 14.02 -8.16
C LEU A 123 -0.75 14.98 -8.04
N LEU A 124 -0.70 15.80 -6.98
CA LEU A 124 0.45 16.66 -6.72
C LEU A 124 1.72 15.87 -6.39
N ARG A 125 1.62 14.76 -5.65
CA ARG A 125 2.72 13.80 -5.49
C ARG A 125 3.19 13.27 -6.84
N SER A 126 2.26 12.80 -7.68
CA SER A 126 2.61 12.25 -8.99
C SER A 126 3.31 13.29 -9.86
N LEU A 127 2.85 14.55 -9.81
CA LEU A 127 3.54 15.66 -10.49
C LEU A 127 4.93 15.91 -9.88
N ALA A 128 5.08 15.93 -8.55
CA ALA A 128 6.37 16.11 -7.88
C ALA A 128 7.37 14.99 -8.16
N ASP A 129 6.88 13.76 -8.40
CA ASP A 129 7.71 12.62 -8.78
C ASP A 129 8.45 12.86 -10.12
N LYS A 130 7.83 13.62 -11.02
CA LYS A 130 8.40 13.97 -12.33
C LYS A 130 9.05 15.36 -12.34
N PHE A 131 8.49 16.29 -11.57
CA PHE A 131 8.89 17.69 -11.45
C PHE A 131 9.20 18.00 -9.98
N PRO A 132 10.40 17.65 -9.48
CA PRO A 132 10.75 17.78 -8.05
C PRO A 132 10.59 19.19 -7.48
N GLU A 133 10.57 20.22 -8.32
CA GLU A 133 10.25 21.60 -7.93
C GLU A 133 8.87 21.77 -7.29
N LEU A 134 7.93 20.82 -7.51
CA LEU A 134 6.59 20.81 -6.94
C LEU A 134 6.49 20.07 -5.60
N LEU A 135 7.61 19.58 -5.06
CA LEU A 135 7.63 18.90 -3.76
C LEU A 135 7.01 19.74 -2.63
N PRO A 136 7.30 21.06 -2.50
CA PRO A 136 6.69 21.88 -1.45
C PRO A 136 5.15 21.91 -1.53
N GLU A 137 4.59 21.99 -2.73
CA GLU A 137 3.15 21.96 -2.98
C GLU A 137 2.55 20.59 -2.67
N ALA A 138 3.21 19.50 -3.06
CA ALA A 138 2.76 18.15 -2.74
C ALA A 138 2.73 17.90 -1.23
N VAL A 139 3.76 18.34 -0.51
CA VAL A 139 3.82 18.26 0.97
C VAL A 139 2.74 19.13 1.60
N ALA A 140 2.52 20.35 1.11
CA ALA A 140 1.46 21.23 1.61
C ALA A 140 0.07 20.60 1.45
N ALA A 141 -0.22 20.02 0.28
CA ALA A 141 -1.48 19.34 0.05
C ALA A 141 -1.67 18.11 0.94
N ALA A 142 -0.61 17.30 1.14
CA ALA A 142 -0.65 16.18 2.07
C ALA A 142 -0.96 16.63 3.51
N ARG A 143 -0.39 17.75 3.97
CA ARG A 143 -0.66 18.33 5.30
C ARG A 143 -2.10 18.82 5.46
N GLU A 144 -2.71 19.31 4.38
CA GLU A 144 -4.08 19.85 4.41
C GLU A 144 -5.15 18.75 4.56
N ILE A 145 -4.80 17.49 4.27
CA ILE A 145 -5.73 16.36 4.40
C ILE A 145 -6.25 16.26 5.84
N GLN A 146 -7.58 16.34 5.97
CA GLN A 146 -8.27 16.27 7.26
C GLN A 146 -8.28 14.87 7.86
N ASP A 147 -8.47 13.86 7.01
CA ASP A 147 -8.44 12.46 7.43
C ASP A 147 -7.00 12.06 7.81
N GLU A 148 -6.80 11.71 9.09
CA GLU A 148 -5.49 11.41 9.67
C GLU A 148 -4.80 10.26 8.92
N LYS A 149 -5.58 9.29 8.43
CA LYS A 149 -5.09 8.15 7.68
C LYS A 149 -4.58 8.56 6.31
N TYR A 150 -5.40 9.25 5.53
CA TYR A 150 -4.96 9.70 4.22
C TYR A 150 -3.82 10.71 4.29
N ARG A 151 -3.77 11.56 5.32
CA ARG A 151 -2.63 12.46 5.58
C ARG A 151 -1.32 11.70 5.74
N VAL A 152 -1.33 10.69 6.60
CA VAL A 152 -0.17 9.85 6.88
C VAL A 152 0.23 9.03 5.67
N ASP A 153 -0.72 8.44 4.96
CA ASP A 153 -0.47 7.65 3.75
C ASP A 153 0.19 8.53 2.67
N ALA A 154 -0.30 9.77 2.48
CA ALA A 154 0.28 10.73 1.54
C ALA A 154 1.71 11.16 1.94
N LEU A 155 1.94 11.51 3.21
CA LEU A 155 3.27 11.89 3.71
C LEU A 155 4.27 10.71 3.65
N SER A 156 3.82 9.51 4.00
CA SER A 156 4.64 8.29 3.96
C SER A 156 5.02 7.92 2.52
N SER A 157 4.10 8.12 1.58
CA SER A 157 4.31 7.89 0.15
C SER A 157 5.26 8.92 -0.49
N LEU A 158 5.28 10.15 0.03
CA LEU A 158 6.28 11.16 -0.34
C LEU A 158 7.65 10.80 0.26
N ALA A 159 7.69 10.33 1.50
CA ALA A 159 8.92 9.90 2.17
C ALA A 159 9.64 8.73 1.48
N ASP A 160 8.94 7.92 0.68
CA ASP A 160 9.54 6.86 -0.14
C ASP A 160 10.59 7.38 -1.13
N LYS A 161 10.37 8.58 -1.67
CA LYS A 161 11.27 9.23 -2.63
C LYS A 161 12.09 10.35 -2.01
N PHE A 162 11.59 10.94 -0.94
CA PHE A 162 12.19 12.07 -0.23
C PHE A 162 12.36 11.72 1.24
N PRO A 163 13.39 10.93 1.62
CA PRO A 163 13.57 10.42 2.99
C PRO A 163 13.63 11.50 4.07
N GLU A 164 13.96 12.75 3.71
CA GLU A 164 13.90 13.91 4.60
C GLU A 164 12.51 14.21 5.16
N LEU A 165 11.44 13.68 4.53
CA LEU A 165 10.05 13.81 4.98
C LEU A 165 9.64 12.72 5.97
N LEU A 166 10.48 11.71 6.20
CA LEU A 166 10.17 10.62 7.12
C LEU A 166 9.85 11.10 8.56
N PRO A 167 10.60 12.06 9.16
CA PRO A 167 10.27 12.59 10.47
C PRO A 167 8.86 13.21 10.54
N GLU A 168 8.40 13.79 9.43
CA GLU A 168 7.08 14.40 9.33
C GLU A 168 5.97 13.35 9.20
N ALA A 169 6.18 12.33 8.36
CA ALA A 169 5.28 11.18 8.27
C ALA A 169 5.12 10.48 9.64
N VAL A 170 6.23 10.32 10.38
CA VAL A 170 6.22 9.78 11.75
C VAL A 170 5.48 10.71 12.72
N ALA A 171 5.64 12.02 12.61
CA ALA A 171 4.90 12.97 13.45
C ALA A 171 3.39 12.87 13.21
N ALA A 172 2.95 12.83 11.94
CA ALA A 172 1.56 12.63 11.59
C ALA A 172 1.03 11.26 12.07
N ALA A 173 1.83 10.19 11.97
CA ALA A 173 1.48 8.87 12.47
C ALA A 173 1.18 8.89 13.98
N ARG A 174 1.98 9.62 14.76
CA ARG A 174 1.80 9.75 16.21
C ARG A 174 0.51 10.49 16.59
N GLU A 175 0.00 11.36 15.72
CA GLU A 175 -1.23 12.12 15.95
C GLU A 175 -2.50 11.31 15.72
N ILE A 176 -2.40 10.16 15.02
CA ILE A 176 -3.53 9.27 14.77
C ILE A 176 -4.23 8.90 16.08
N GLN A 177 -5.55 9.09 16.12
CA GLN A 177 -6.38 8.75 17.28
C GLN A 177 -6.74 7.27 17.33
N ASP A 178 -6.99 6.64 16.19
CA ASP A 178 -7.27 5.21 16.12
C ASP A 178 -6.02 4.40 16.52
N GLU A 179 -6.11 3.68 17.65
CA GLU A 179 -4.96 3.00 18.25
C GLU A 179 -4.38 1.92 17.35
N LYS A 180 -5.24 1.19 16.63
CA LYS A 180 -4.84 0.13 15.71
C LYS A 180 -4.11 0.74 14.52
N TYR A 181 -4.76 1.68 13.84
CA TYR A 181 -4.20 2.29 12.65
C TYR A 181 -2.90 3.05 12.94
N ARG A 182 -2.79 3.71 14.11
CA ARG A 182 -1.53 4.29 14.57
C ARG A 182 -0.41 3.25 14.67
N ALA A 183 -0.71 2.09 15.27
CA ALA A 183 0.29 1.04 15.46
C ALA A 183 0.68 0.38 14.12
N ASP A 184 -0.29 0.16 13.22
CA ASP A 184 -0.07 -0.34 11.86
C ASP A 184 0.87 0.59 11.07
N VAL A 185 0.56 1.90 11.04
CA VAL A 185 1.40 2.88 10.36
C VAL A 185 2.81 2.92 10.94
N LEU A 186 2.94 2.93 12.27
CA LEU A 186 4.27 2.93 12.91
C LEU A 186 5.04 1.64 12.57
N SER A 187 4.36 0.50 12.44
CA SER A 187 4.93 -0.76 11.98
C SER A 187 5.42 -0.67 10.53
N ASP A 188 4.67 -0.04 9.63
CA ASP A 188 5.04 0.13 8.22
C ASP A 188 6.18 1.13 8.05
N LEU A 189 6.15 2.25 8.78
CA LEU A 189 7.24 3.22 8.78
C LEU A 189 8.54 2.62 9.35
N ALA A 190 8.44 1.61 10.22
CA ALA A 190 9.60 0.92 10.75
C ALA A 190 10.37 0.10 9.69
N ASP A 191 9.76 -0.23 8.54
CA ASP A 191 10.49 -0.84 7.42
C ASP A 191 11.52 0.12 6.81
N LYS A 192 11.27 1.43 6.92
CA LYS A 192 12.14 2.50 6.40
C LYS A 192 13.10 3.01 7.48
N SER A 193 12.70 2.92 8.75
CA SER A 193 13.43 3.42 9.92
C SER A 193 13.27 2.45 11.09
N PRO A 194 14.14 1.43 11.19
CA PRO A 194 14.05 0.39 12.21
C PRO A 194 14.09 0.92 13.65
N GLU A 195 14.61 2.14 13.88
CA GLU A 195 14.53 2.79 15.19
C GLU A 195 13.10 3.06 15.68
N LEU A 196 12.09 2.96 14.81
CA LEU A 196 10.67 3.07 15.17
C LEU A 196 10.07 1.76 15.72
N LEU A 197 10.73 0.61 15.55
CA LEU A 197 10.19 -0.68 16.01
C LEU A 197 9.83 -0.69 17.51
N PRO A 198 10.64 -0.16 18.44
CA PRO A 198 10.25 -0.09 19.85
C PRO A 198 8.97 0.74 20.07
N GLU A 199 8.80 1.81 19.30
CA GLU A 199 7.62 2.67 19.36
C GLU A 199 6.38 1.96 18.79
N ALA A 200 6.51 1.27 17.66
CA ALA A 200 5.44 0.47 17.06
C ALA A 200 4.96 -0.63 18.02
N VAL A 201 5.88 -1.34 18.68
CA VAL A 201 5.54 -2.34 19.71
C VAL A 201 4.84 -1.69 20.91
N ALA A 202 5.31 -0.53 21.35
CA ALA A 202 4.69 0.19 22.45
C ALA A 202 3.28 0.70 22.10
N ALA A 203 3.06 1.11 20.85
CA ALA A 203 1.74 1.49 20.34
C ALA A 203 0.81 0.27 20.28
N ALA A 204 1.27 -0.84 19.70
CA ALA A 204 0.52 -2.09 19.62
C ALA A 204 0.09 -2.59 21.00
N ARG A 205 0.99 -2.57 21.99
CA ARG A 205 0.68 -2.95 23.38
C ARG A 205 -0.45 -2.13 24.03
N LYS A 206 -0.58 -0.86 23.66
CA LYS A 206 -1.59 0.05 24.21
C LYS A 206 -2.97 -0.12 23.58
N ILE A 207 -3.08 -0.86 22.47
CA ILE A 207 -4.36 -1.16 21.84
C ILE A 207 -5.26 -1.89 22.83
N GLN A 208 -6.46 -1.36 23.04
CA GLN A 208 -7.43 -1.92 23.99
C GLN A 208 -8.10 -3.19 23.47
N ASP A 209 -8.41 -3.23 22.17
CA ASP A 209 -9.00 -4.40 21.53
C ASP A 209 -7.93 -5.50 21.38
N GLU A 210 -8.16 -6.66 22.00
CA GLU A 210 -7.17 -7.72 22.04
C GLU A 210 -6.97 -8.43 20.69
N GLU A 211 -7.99 -8.44 19.82
CA GLU A 211 -7.89 -8.97 18.46
C GLU A 211 -6.95 -8.07 17.65
N TYR A 212 -7.21 -6.76 17.64
CA TYR A 212 -6.36 -5.80 16.96
C TYR A 212 -4.94 -5.78 17.52
N ARG A 213 -4.78 -5.82 18.85
CA ARG A 213 -3.46 -5.91 19.48
C ARG A 213 -2.72 -7.15 19.01
N ALA A 214 -3.39 -8.30 18.91
CA ALA A 214 -2.76 -9.53 18.46
C ALA A 214 -2.39 -9.50 16.97
N ASP A 215 -3.24 -8.91 16.13
CA ASP A 215 -2.96 -8.73 14.71
C ASP A 215 -1.68 -7.91 14.52
N VAL A 216 -1.63 -6.69 15.10
CA VAL A 216 -0.46 -5.80 14.93
C VAL A 216 0.82 -6.42 15.50
N LEU A 217 0.74 -7.06 16.68
CA LEU A 217 1.92 -7.72 17.27
C LEU A 217 2.39 -8.91 16.43
N SER A 218 1.48 -9.60 15.73
CA SER A 218 1.81 -10.71 14.84
C SER A 218 2.50 -10.21 13.58
N ASP A 219 2.01 -9.12 12.98
CA ASP A 219 2.63 -8.52 11.80
C ASP A 219 4.01 -7.94 12.11
N LEU A 220 4.17 -7.36 13.30
CA LEU A 220 5.47 -6.91 13.79
C LEU A 220 6.44 -8.08 14.01
N ALA A 221 5.99 -9.31 14.30
CA ALA A 221 6.87 -10.43 14.67
C ALA A 221 8.00 -10.67 13.66
N ASP A 222 7.74 -10.46 12.36
CA ASP A 222 8.73 -10.60 11.30
C ASP A 222 9.82 -9.53 11.32
N LYS A 223 9.51 -8.36 11.88
CA LYS A 223 10.37 -7.17 11.95
C LYS A 223 11.13 -7.05 13.28
N LEU A 224 10.93 -7.98 14.23
CA LEU A 224 11.38 -7.84 15.62
C LEU A 224 12.58 -8.70 16.07
N PRO A 225 13.56 -9.13 15.24
CA PRO A 225 14.62 -10.03 15.72
C PRO A 225 15.41 -9.46 16.92
N GLU A 226 15.54 -8.13 17.01
CA GLU A 226 16.21 -7.44 18.12
C GLU A 226 15.30 -7.14 19.33
N LEU A 227 13.98 -7.23 19.16
CA LEU A 227 12.95 -6.89 20.16
C LEU A 227 12.07 -8.10 20.52
N LEU A 228 12.54 -9.32 20.27
CA LEU A 228 11.83 -10.55 20.62
C LEU A 228 11.45 -10.64 22.11
N PRO A 229 12.30 -10.26 23.08
CA PRO A 229 11.90 -10.28 24.49
C PRO A 229 10.69 -9.40 24.79
N GLU A 230 10.62 -8.21 24.18
CA GLU A 230 9.53 -7.25 24.27
C GLU A 230 8.27 -7.79 23.58
N ALA A 231 8.40 -8.35 22.38
CA ALA A 231 7.29 -8.96 21.66
C ALA A 231 6.65 -10.11 22.43
N VAL A 232 7.46 -11.02 22.98
CA VAL A 232 6.95 -12.12 23.82
C VAL A 232 6.34 -11.58 25.12
N ALA A 233 6.91 -10.53 25.72
CA ALA A 233 6.28 -9.90 26.89
C ALA A 233 4.92 -9.27 26.53
N ALA A 234 4.77 -8.67 25.35
CA ALA A 234 3.49 -8.14 24.87
C ALA A 234 2.46 -9.26 24.68
N ALA A 235 2.87 -10.36 24.05
CA ALA A 235 2.00 -11.53 23.83
C ALA A 235 1.46 -12.10 25.16
N ARG A 236 2.30 -12.15 26.21
CA ARG A 236 1.90 -12.64 27.54
C ARG A 236 0.84 -11.77 28.24
N GLU A 237 0.72 -10.50 27.87
CA GLU A 237 -0.26 -9.56 28.45
C GLU A 237 -1.67 -9.77 27.87
N ILE A 238 -1.79 -10.51 26.76
CA ILE A 238 -3.07 -10.82 26.10
C ILE A 238 -3.88 -11.84 26.93
N GLN A 239 -5.07 -11.43 27.34
CA GLN A 239 -5.95 -12.24 28.20
C GLN A 239 -6.67 -13.32 27.38
N ASP A 240 -7.22 -12.94 26.23
CA ASP A 240 -7.88 -13.86 25.32
C ASP A 240 -6.91 -14.94 24.82
N GLU A 241 -7.31 -16.20 25.00
CA GLU A 241 -6.50 -17.37 24.67
C GLU A 241 -6.21 -17.44 23.17
N LYS A 242 -7.21 -17.20 22.31
CA LYS A 242 -7.07 -17.32 20.86
C LYS A 242 -6.06 -16.29 20.35
N HIS A 243 -6.21 -15.04 20.79
CA HIS A 243 -5.35 -13.93 20.38
C HIS A 243 -3.92 -14.07 20.94
N ARG A 244 -3.76 -14.55 22.18
CA ARG A 244 -2.44 -14.82 22.76
C ARG A 244 -1.70 -15.92 21.98
N VAL A 245 -2.40 -17.02 21.68
CA VAL A 245 -1.84 -18.14 20.91
C VAL A 245 -1.44 -17.68 19.51
N GLN A 246 -2.24 -16.82 18.87
CA GLN A 246 -1.90 -16.24 17.56
C GLN A 246 -0.53 -15.52 17.59
N VAL A 247 -0.32 -14.60 18.53
CA VAL A 247 0.94 -13.85 18.63
C VAL A 247 2.11 -14.75 19.04
N LEU A 248 1.90 -15.65 20.00
CA LEU A 248 2.98 -16.56 20.41
C LEU A 248 3.38 -17.49 19.27
N SER A 249 2.42 -17.92 18.44
CA SER A 249 2.68 -18.75 17.27
C SER A 249 3.48 -18.02 16.20
N SER A 250 3.17 -16.74 15.91
CA SER A 250 3.93 -15.95 14.92
C SER A 250 5.37 -15.69 15.36
N LEU A 251 5.64 -15.70 16.67
CA LEU A 251 6.99 -15.52 17.23
C LEU A 251 7.82 -16.81 17.26
N VAL A 252 7.23 -18.00 17.12
CA VAL A 252 7.94 -19.29 17.30
C VAL A 252 9.18 -19.38 16.41
N ASP A 253 9.04 -19.15 15.10
CA ASP A 253 10.14 -19.31 14.16
C ASP A 253 11.33 -18.39 14.47
N LYS A 254 11.06 -17.18 14.96
CA LYS A 254 12.10 -16.24 15.37
C LYS A 254 12.74 -16.66 16.70
N LEU A 255 11.94 -17.17 17.63
CA LEU A 255 12.43 -17.71 18.90
C LEU A 255 13.34 -18.94 18.72
N LEU A 256 13.13 -19.73 17.67
CA LEU A 256 14.01 -20.84 17.34
C LEU A 256 15.38 -20.39 16.79
N GLN A 257 15.49 -19.14 16.34
CA GLN A 257 16.73 -18.59 15.76
C GLN A 257 17.66 -17.92 16.78
N ILE A 258 17.18 -17.62 17.99
CA ILE A 258 18.02 -17.00 19.04
C ILE A 258 18.90 -18.02 19.76
N GLN A 259 19.87 -17.54 20.53
CA GLN A 259 20.78 -18.42 21.27
C GLN A 259 20.03 -19.27 22.29
N LYS A 260 20.36 -20.56 22.38
CA LYS A 260 19.69 -21.54 23.25
C LYS A 260 19.60 -21.10 24.72
N THR A 261 20.62 -20.40 25.24
CA THR A 261 20.64 -19.87 26.60
C THR A 261 19.65 -18.73 26.79
N GLN A 262 19.53 -17.82 25.82
CA GLN A 262 18.54 -16.74 25.82
C GLN A 262 17.12 -17.29 25.65
N LEU A 263 16.95 -18.25 24.74
CA LEU A 263 15.69 -18.96 24.55
C LEU A 263 15.22 -19.63 25.84
N PHE A 264 16.11 -20.34 26.53
CA PHE A 264 15.78 -20.99 27.81
C PHE A 264 15.35 -19.98 28.88
N CYS A 265 16.06 -18.86 29.02
CA CYS A 265 15.70 -17.80 29.98
C CYS A 265 14.35 -17.16 29.66
N LEU A 266 14.09 -16.86 28.38
CA LEU A 266 12.82 -16.27 27.95
C LEU A 266 11.68 -17.26 28.12
N TRP A 267 11.93 -18.53 27.80
CA TRP A 267 10.99 -19.64 27.96
C TRP A 267 10.58 -19.85 29.41
N GLY A 268 11.54 -19.93 30.34
CA GLY A 268 11.25 -20.11 31.77
C GLY A 268 10.34 -19.01 32.33
N LYS A 269 10.57 -17.75 31.94
CA LYS A 269 9.69 -16.62 32.30
C LYS A 269 8.31 -16.75 31.66
N THR A 270 8.25 -17.13 30.38
CA THR A 270 6.99 -17.32 29.64
C THR A 270 6.13 -18.36 30.31
N LEU A 271 6.65 -19.57 30.54
CA LEU A 271 5.91 -20.64 31.20
C LEU A 271 5.39 -20.25 32.58
N HIS A 272 6.20 -19.54 33.38
CA HIS A 272 5.76 -19.11 34.70
C HIS A 272 4.53 -18.19 34.60
N ILE A 273 4.55 -17.22 33.68
CA ILE A 273 3.43 -16.29 33.49
C ILE A 273 2.22 -17.03 32.90
N LEU A 274 2.43 -17.88 31.89
CA LEU A 274 1.36 -18.66 31.27
C LEU A 274 0.68 -19.62 32.25
N SER A 275 1.43 -20.13 33.24
CA SER A 275 0.90 -21.06 34.25
C SER A 275 -0.16 -20.45 35.19
N VAL A 276 -0.27 -19.12 35.22
CA VAL A 276 -1.26 -18.39 36.02
C VAL A 276 -2.62 -18.30 35.31
N TYR A 277 -2.66 -18.49 33.98
CA TYR A 277 -3.91 -18.52 33.22
C TYR A 277 -4.71 -19.80 33.43
N THR A 278 -5.85 -19.92 32.75
CA THR A 278 -6.71 -21.10 32.82
C THR A 278 -5.97 -22.35 32.32
N ARG A 279 -6.37 -23.53 32.83
CA ARG A 279 -5.78 -24.80 32.38
C ARG A 279 -5.94 -25.02 30.87
N PRO A 280 -7.13 -24.82 30.25
CA PRO A 280 -7.26 -24.93 28.81
C PRO A 280 -6.32 -23.97 28.07
N GLY A 281 -6.24 -22.70 28.52
CA GLY A 281 -5.35 -21.71 27.93
C GLY A 281 -3.88 -22.11 27.99
N LEU A 282 -3.41 -22.57 29.15
CA LEU A 282 -2.04 -23.06 29.30
C LEU A 282 -1.75 -24.25 28.37
N LEU A 283 -2.71 -25.17 28.19
CA LEU A 283 -2.52 -26.31 27.30
C LEU A 283 -2.45 -25.88 25.82
N SER A 284 -3.29 -24.94 25.40
CA SER A 284 -3.24 -24.36 24.05
C SER A 284 -1.91 -23.64 23.80
N ASP A 285 -1.44 -22.84 24.77
CA ASP A 285 -0.15 -22.16 24.69
C ASP A 285 1.03 -23.15 24.66
N ILE A 286 1.01 -24.21 25.49
CA ILE A 286 2.07 -25.25 25.46
C ILE A 286 2.09 -25.97 24.10
N ASN A 287 0.92 -26.23 23.51
CA ASN A 287 0.82 -26.96 22.25
C ASN A 287 1.53 -26.22 21.11
N ILE A 288 1.33 -24.91 20.95
CA ILE A 288 2.02 -24.13 19.91
C ILE A 288 3.52 -23.94 20.18
N LEU A 289 3.94 -24.04 21.45
CA LEU A 289 5.34 -23.86 21.86
C LEU A 289 6.13 -25.19 21.88
N THR A 290 5.53 -26.28 21.40
CA THR A 290 6.16 -27.60 21.22
C THR A 290 7.53 -27.52 20.52
N PRO A 291 7.73 -26.76 19.43
CA PRO A 291 9.03 -26.65 18.77
C PRO A 291 10.13 -26.09 19.69
N ILE A 292 9.77 -25.20 20.63
CA ILE A 292 10.70 -24.63 21.60
C ILE A 292 11.11 -25.69 22.63
N ILE A 293 10.16 -26.51 23.10
CA ILE A 293 10.44 -27.61 24.04
C ILE A 293 11.40 -28.61 23.41
N ASP A 294 11.18 -28.98 22.16
CA ASP A 294 12.07 -29.88 21.41
C ASP A 294 13.47 -29.27 21.21
N THR A 295 13.53 -27.99 20.82
CA THR A 295 14.82 -27.29 20.64
C THR A 295 15.63 -27.21 21.95
N LEU A 296 14.94 -27.03 23.07
CA LEU A 296 15.58 -26.92 24.39
C LEU A 296 16.02 -28.28 24.95
N GLY A 297 15.15 -29.29 24.91
CA GLY A 297 15.35 -30.56 25.62
C GLY A 297 15.13 -31.84 24.80
N GLY A 298 14.87 -31.72 23.50
CA GLY A 298 14.64 -32.81 22.55
C GLY A 298 13.37 -33.62 22.81
N GLU A 299 13.24 -34.73 22.10
CA GLU A 299 12.10 -35.64 22.18
C GLU A 299 11.83 -36.16 23.61
N GLN A 300 12.87 -36.27 24.44
CA GLN A 300 12.69 -36.67 25.84
C GLN A 300 11.94 -35.60 26.64
N ALA A 301 12.27 -34.32 26.47
CA ALA A 301 11.55 -33.23 27.14
C ALA A 301 10.08 -33.18 26.72
N LEU A 302 9.78 -33.44 25.44
CA LEU A 302 8.41 -33.55 24.95
C LEU A 302 7.63 -34.68 25.65
N ARG A 303 8.24 -35.87 25.75
CA ARG A 303 7.66 -37.02 26.47
C ARG A 303 7.40 -36.71 27.94
N ASP A 304 8.35 -36.06 28.59
CA ASP A 304 8.27 -35.72 30.01
C ASP A 304 7.19 -34.65 30.25
N THR A 305 7.08 -33.62 29.38
CA THR A 305 6.02 -32.62 29.43
C THR A 305 4.64 -33.26 29.23
N ALA A 306 4.47 -34.12 28.23
CA ALA A 306 3.20 -34.82 27.99
C ALA A 306 2.79 -35.71 29.18
N SER A 307 3.75 -36.42 29.78
CA SER A 307 3.52 -37.25 30.96
C SER A 307 3.10 -36.41 32.17
N ALA A 308 3.77 -35.27 32.39
CA ALA A 308 3.41 -34.35 33.46
C ALA A 308 1.98 -33.79 33.31
N ILE A 309 1.58 -33.44 32.08
CA ILE A 309 0.21 -32.99 31.79
C ILE A 309 -0.81 -34.11 32.12
N GLN A 310 -0.53 -35.35 31.72
CA GLN A 310 -1.41 -36.50 31.98
C GLN A 310 -1.54 -36.79 33.48
N ASP A 311 -0.43 -36.74 34.22
CA ASP A 311 -0.40 -37.02 35.65
C ASP A 311 -1.16 -35.96 36.45
N VAL A 312 -0.95 -34.68 36.15
CA VAL A 312 -1.75 -33.60 36.75
C VAL A 312 -3.23 -33.76 36.40
N SER A 313 -3.57 -34.14 35.15
CA SER A 313 -4.96 -34.36 34.75
C SER A 313 -5.63 -35.51 35.53
N ARG A 314 -4.86 -36.49 36.03
CA ARG A 314 -5.37 -37.60 36.84
C ARG A 314 -5.70 -37.18 38.27
N TRP A 315 -5.07 -36.13 38.81
CA TRP A 315 -5.25 -35.70 40.20
C TRP A 315 -6.54 -34.90 40.44
N TRP A 316 -7.28 -34.57 39.38
CA TRP A 316 -8.46 -33.70 39.42
C TRP A 316 -9.72 -34.38 38.85
N ARG A 317 -9.79 -35.71 38.98
CA ARG A 317 -11.03 -36.47 38.74
C ARG A 317 -11.99 -36.36 39.90
#